data_AF-A0A840YQC3-F1
#
_entry.id   AF-A0A840YQC3-F1
#
_cell.length_a   1.000
_cell.length_b   1.000
_cell.length_c   1.000
_cell.angle_alpha   90.00
_cell.angle_beta   90.00
_cell.angle_gamma   90.00
#
_symmetry.space_group_name_H-M   'P 1'
#
loop_
_entity.id
_entity.type
_entity.pdbx_description
1 polymer ?
#
loop_
_entity_poly.entity_id
_entity_poly.type
_entity_poly.pdbx_seq_one_letter_code
_entity_poly.pdbx_strand_id
1 'polypeptide(L)'
;MSCLPVPADTVQAEPLVGYDPYADALHSVIAGELREMRDMLEKLAEVLVADEQFAHAHIEQLQSFDYLIQHTDECASLLERVIEGQDTLSAISGVRLAEVQARLRDALSSQWRGFTDEE
;
A
#
# COMPACT_ATOMS: atom_id res chain seq x y z
N MET A 1 62.45 7.85 -9.10
CA MET A 1 61.05 8.02 -8.64
C MET A 1 60.31 6.75 -8.99
N SER A 2 60.27 5.78 -8.06
CA SER A 2 59.75 4.44 -8.30
C SER A 2 58.28 4.40 -7.87
N CYS A 3 57.37 4.18 -8.83
CA CYS A 3 55.95 3.98 -8.56
C CYS A 3 55.75 2.53 -8.09
N LEU A 4 55.46 2.33 -6.81
CA LEU A 4 55.01 1.03 -6.31
C LEU A 4 53.55 0.82 -6.70
N PRO A 5 53.14 -0.41 -7.09
CA PRO A 5 51.74 -0.70 -7.36
C PRO A 5 50.98 -0.76 -6.04
N VAL A 6 49.89 0.01 -5.94
CA VAL A 6 48.89 -0.13 -4.88
C VAL A 6 48.19 -1.47 -5.11
N PRO A 7 48.19 -2.41 -4.15
CA PRO A 7 47.32 -3.57 -4.24
C PRO A 7 45.88 -3.06 -4.26
N ALA A 8 45.16 -3.31 -5.36
CA ALA A 8 43.72 -3.20 -5.38
C ALA A 8 43.16 -4.37 -4.55
N ASP A 9 43.31 -4.29 -3.23
CA ASP A 9 42.47 -5.07 -2.33
C ASP A 9 41.06 -4.51 -2.50
N THR A 10 40.34 -5.05 -3.48
CA THR A 10 38.89 -5.03 -3.47
C THR A 10 38.50 -5.72 -2.18
N VAL A 11 38.24 -4.93 -1.14
CA VAL A 11 37.61 -5.40 0.08
C VAL A 11 36.30 -6.05 -0.38
N GLN A 12 36.31 -7.38 -0.48
CA GLN A 12 35.11 -8.14 -0.71
C GLN A 12 34.28 -7.94 0.56
N ALA A 13 33.36 -6.98 0.50
CA ALA A 13 32.42 -6.75 1.58
C ALA A 13 31.60 -8.03 1.72
N GLU A 14 31.94 -8.85 2.71
CA GLU A 14 31.12 -9.99 3.06
C GLU A 14 29.71 -9.47 3.42
N PRO A 15 28.65 -10.01 2.82
CA PRO A 15 27.29 -9.56 3.12
C PRO A 15 27.01 -9.82 4.60
N LEU A 16 26.63 -8.76 5.32
CA LEU A 16 26.14 -8.87 6.70
C LEU A 16 24.99 -9.88 6.74
N VAL A 17 25.07 -10.88 7.63
CA VAL A 17 24.02 -11.89 7.78
C VAL A 17 22.70 -11.19 8.11
N GLY A 18 21.72 -11.31 7.21
CA GLY A 18 20.41 -10.63 7.33
C GLY A 18 20.28 -9.32 6.53
N TYR A 19 21.33 -8.88 5.85
CA TYR A 19 21.27 -7.77 4.91
C TYR A 19 21.04 -8.30 3.49
N ASP A 20 19.86 -8.00 2.93
CA ASP A 20 19.58 -8.24 1.52
C ASP A 20 19.83 -6.96 0.71
N PRO A 21 20.87 -6.91 -0.15
CA PRO A 21 21.17 -5.72 -0.95
C PRO A 21 20.10 -5.43 -2.01
N TYR A 22 19.19 -6.37 -2.28
CA TYR A 22 18.10 -6.21 -3.24
C TYR A 22 16.76 -5.88 -2.59
N ALA A 23 16.71 -5.73 -1.25
CA ALA A 23 15.46 -5.48 -0.53
C ALA A 23 14.71 -4.24 -1.06
N ASP A 24 15.42 -3.12 -1.28
CA ASP A 24 14.81 -1.89 -1.79
C ASP A 24 14.29 -2.05 -3.22
N ALA A 25 15.04 -2.78 -4.06
CA ALA A 25 14.62 -3.09 -5.42
C ALA A 25 13.36 -3.98 -5.43
N LEU A 26 13.32 -4.98 -4.55
CA LEU A 26 12.16 -5.86 -4.38
C LEU A 26 10.94 -5.08 -3.88
N HIS A 27 11.09 -4.27 -2.83
CA HIS A 27 10.03 -3.41 -2.32
C HIS A 27 9.50 -2.45 -3.39
N SER A 28 10.39 -1.86 -4.19
CA SER A 28 10.01 -0.93 -5.27
C SER A 28 9.19 -1.63 -6.35
N VAL A 29 9.61 -2.83 -6.77
CA VAL A 29 8.86 -3.62 -7.77
C VAL A 29 7.48 -3.98 -7.23
N ILE A 30 7.40 -4.49 -6.00
CA ILE A 30 6.11 -4.86 -5.38
C ILE A 30 5.19 -3.64 -5.24
N ALA A 31 5.72 -2.48 -4.83
CA ALA A 31 4.94 -1.25 -4.75
C ALA A 31 4.40 -0.82 -6.13
N GLY A 32 5.18 -1.03 -7.19
CA GLY A 32 4.75 -0.83 -8.58
C GLY A 32 3.60 -1.76 -8.97
N GLU A 33 3.76 -3.06 -8.78
CA GLU A 33 2.73 -4.07 -9.08
C GLU A 33 1.42 -3.80 -8.33
N LEU A 34 1.50 -3.39 -7.06
CA LEU A 34 0.32 -3.00 -6.27
C LEU A 34 -0.42 -1.81 -6.90
N ARG A 35 0.29 -0.81 -7.41
CA ARG A 35 -0.34 0.32 -8.09
C ARG A 35 -0.99 -0.08 -9.40
N GLU A 36 -0.36 -0.97 -10.16
CA GLU A 36 -0.97 -1.50 -11.38
C GLU A 36 -2.27 -2.27 -11.05
N MET A 37 -2.27 -3.07 -9.98
CA MET A 37 -3.47 -3.74 -9.48
C MET A 37 -4.56 -2.75 -9.07
N ARG A 38 -4.22 -1.67 -8.36
CA ARG A 38 -5.16 -0.60 -8.01
C ARG A 38 -5.78 0.01 -9.26
N ASP A 39 -4.98 0.40 -10.25
CA ASP A 39 -5.46 1.00 -11.49
C ASP A 39 -6.37 0.05 -12.30
N MET A 40 -6.10 -1.26 -12.26
CA MET A 40 -6.96 -2.27 -12.86
C MET A 40 -8.29 -2.42 -12.11
N LEU A 41 -8.27 -2.38 -10.79
CA LEU A 41 -9.47 -2.44 -9.94
C LEU A 41 -10.36 -1.21 -10.15
N GLU A 42 -9.77 -0.01 -10.22
CA GLU A 42 -10.49 1.24 -10.50
C GLU A 42 -11.23 1.18 -11.84
N LYS A 43 -10.56 0.72 -12.91
CA LYS A 43 -11.18 0.55 -14.23
C LYS A 43 -12.31 -0.47 -14.20
N LEU A 44 -12.14 -1.57 -13.47
CA LEU A 44 -13.19 -2.58 -13.35
C LEU A 44 -14.40 -2.02 -12.59
N ALA A 45 -14.17 -1.30 -11.49
CA ALA A 45 -15.22 -0.63 -10.74
C ALA A 45 -15.98 0.37 -11.61
N GLU A 46 -15.27 1.20 -12.38
CA GLU A 46 -15.86 2.17 -13.32
C GLU A 46 -16.80 1.49 -14.34
N VAL A 47 -16.38 0.37 -14.92
CA VAL A 47 -17.21 -0.39 -15.86
C VAL A 47 -18.45 -0.97 -15.19
N LEU A 48 -18.34 -1.44 -13.95
CA LEU A 48 -19.46 -2.03 -13.22
C LEU A 48 -20.49 -0.98 -12.77
N VAL A 49 -20.03 0.22 -12.37
CA VAL A 49 -20.95 1.31 -11.95
C VAL A 49 -21.61 2.03 -13.13
N ALA A 50 -21.11 1.85 -14.36
CA ALA A 50 -21.70 2.43 -15.56
C ALA A 50 -23.10 1.87 -15.87
N ASP A 51 -23.43 0.67 -15.37
CA ASP A 51 -24.79 0.12 -15.38
C ASP A 51 -25.50 0.47 -14.07
N GLU A 52 -26.41 1.44 -14.14
CA GLU A 52 -27.16 1.97 -12.99
C GLU A 52 -27.99 0.88 -12.27
N GLN A 53 -28.57 -0.07 -13.02
CA GLN A 53 -29.39 -1.13 -12.43
C GLN A 53 -28.52 -2.17 -11.72
N PHE A 54 -27.37 -2.50 -12.30
CA PHE A 54 -26.38 -3.36 -11.64
C PHE A 54 -25.80 -2.68 -10.38
N ALA A 55 -25.41 -1.42 -10.49
CA ALA A 55 -24.83 -0.66 -9.39
C ALA A 55 -25.78 -0.56 -8.19
N HIS A 56 -27.05 -0.26 -8.44
CA HIS A 56 -28.05 -0.22 -7.37
C HIS A 56 -28.31 -1.59 -6.76
N ALA A 57 -28.30 -2.67 -7.55
CA ALA A 57 -28.50 -4.02 -7.04
C ALA A 57 -27.33 -4.53 -6.17
N HIS A 58 -26.13 -3.98 -6.36
CA HIS A 58 -24.90 -4.50 -5.75
C HIS A 58 -24.07 -3.46 -4.99
N ILE A 59 -24.68 -2.34 -4.58
CA ILE A 59 -23.97 -1.19 -4.01
C ILE A 59 -23.12 -1.55 -2.77
N GLU A 60 -23.60 -2.45 -1.91
CA GLU A 60 -22.85 -2.92 -0.74
C GLU A 60 -21.63 -3.77 -1.14
N GLN A 61 -21.76 -4.63 -2.16
CA GLN A 61 -20.62 -5.42 -2.64
C GLN A 61 -19.61 -4.54 -3.36
N LEU A 62 -20.07 -3.50 -4.06
CA LEU A 62 -19.21 -2.56 -4.77
C LEU A 62 -18.31 -1.76 -3.83
N GLN A 63 -18.71 -1.52 -2.57
CA GLN A 63 -17.83 -0.93 -1.53
C GLN A 63 -16.57 -1.76 -1.28
N SER A 64 -16.57 -3.07 -1.60
CA SER A 64 -15.36 -3.90 -1.49
C SER A 64 -14.28 -3.46 -2.48
N PHE A 65 -14.65 -2.86 -3.62
CA PHE A 65 -13.67 -2.29 -4.54
C PHE A 65 -12.96 -1.08 -3.93
N ASP A 66 -13.72 -0.15 -3.33
CA ASP A 66 -13.14 1.02 -2.66
C ASP A 66 -12.18 0.59 -1.54
N TYR A 67 -12.57 -0.41 -0.74
CA TYR A 67 -11.69 -1.00 0.28
C TYR A 67 -10.41 -1.58 -0.32
N LEU A 68 -10.51 -2.37 -1.39
CA LEU A 68 -9.35 -2.98 -2.05
C LEU A 68 -8.42 -1.92 -2.66
N ILE A 69 -8.97 -0.91 -3.33
CA ILE A 69 -8.22 0.21 -3.91
C ILE A 69 -7.42 0.93 -2.80
N GLN A 70 -8.09 1.29 -1.70
CA GLN A 70 -7.44 1.95 -0.57
C GLN A 70 -6.37 1.06 0.06
N HIS A 71 -6.68 -0.21 0.33
CA HIS A 71 -5.76 -1.11 1.01
C HIS A 71 -4.51 -1.43 0.19
N THR A 72 -4.67 -1.60 -1.12
CA THR A 72 -3.57 -1.81 -2.06
C THR A 72 -2.65 -0.58 -2.12
N ASP A 73 -3.21 0.63 -2.14
CA ASP A 73 -2.44 1.88 -2.13
C ASP A 73 -1.67 2.09 -0.81
N GLU A 74 -2.29 1.73 0.32
CA GLU A 74 -1.66 1.76 1.64
C GLU A 74 -0.47 0.78 1.74
N CYS A 75 -0.59 -0.39 1.11
CA CYS A 75 0.49 -1.38 1.06
C CYS A 75 1.66 -0.90 0.18
N ALA A 76 1.38 -0.28 -0.97
CA ALA A 76 2.41 0.33 -1.80
C ALA A 76 3.14 1.46 -1.05
N SER A 77 2.38 2.32 -0.37
CA SER A 77 2.91 3.42 0.45
C SER A 77 3.74 2.91 1.64
N LEU A 78 3.39 1.76 2.23
CA LEU A 78 4.19 1.12 3.27
C LEU A 78 5.58 0.75 2.75
N LEU A 79 5.64 0.10 1.59
CA LEU A 79 6.88 -0.35 0.98
C LEU A 79 7.79 0.84 0.63
N GLU A 80 7.21 1.94 0.15
CA GLU A 80 7.96 3.17 -0.11
C GLU A 80 8.56 3.78 1.15
N ARG A 81 7.80 3.84 2.25
CA ARG A 81 8.36 4.32 3.52
C ARG A 81 9.55 3.48 3.97
N VAL A 82 9.53 2.18 3.73
CA VAL A 82 10.68 1.30 4.02
C VAL A 82 11.86 1.63 3.12
N ILE A 83 11.65 1.85 1.82
CA ILE A 83 12.69 2.27 0.85
C ILE A 83 13.28 3.64 1.22
N GLU A 84 12.46 4.56 1.72
CA GLU A 84 12.90 5.89 2.21
C GLU A 84 13.75 5.81 3.49
N GLY A 85 14.01 4.61 4.00
CA GLY A 85 14.84 4.36 5.18
C GLY A 85 14.08 4.53 6.49
N GLN A 86 12.75 4.56 6.45
CA GLN A 86 11.94 4.56 7.66
C GLN A 86 12.05 3.20 8.36
N ASP A 87 12.27 3.22 9.66
CA ASP A 87 12.27 2.00 10.49
C ASP A 87 10.99 1.18 10.24
N THR A 88 11.16 -0.13 10.04
CA THR A 88 10.09 -1.04 9.65
C THR A 88 8.94 -1.06 10.67
N LEU A 89 9.25 -0.96 11.97
CA LEU A 89 8.21 -0.91 13.01
C LEU A 89 7.39 0.38 12.92
N SER A 90 8.04 1.50 12.64
CA SER A 90 7.41 2.81 12.42
C SER A 90 6.58 2.82 11.13
N ALA A 91 7.09 2.22 10.05
CA ALA A 91 6.38 2.07 8.78
C ALA A 91 5.10 1.22 8.93
N ILE A 92 5.18 0.08 9.63
CA ILE A 92 4.02 -0.80 9.92
C ILE A 92 2.99 -0.11 10.82
N SER A 93 3.46 0.65 11.82
CA SER A 93 2.58 1.43 12.71
C SER A 93 1.68 2.40 11.93
N GLY A 94 2.18 2.98 10.84
CA GLY A 94 1.40 3.85 9.95
C GLY A 94 0.23 3.13 9.27
N VAL A 95 0.39 1.88 8.84
CA VAL A 95 -0.68 1.07 8.21
C VAL A 95 -1.72 0.66 9.24
N ARG A 96 -1.29 0.20 10.42
CA ARG A 96 -2.22 -0.16 11.51
C ARG A 96 -3.09 1.01 11.95
N LEU A 97 -2.53 2.23 11.95
CA LEU A 97 -3.30 3.43 12.24
C LEU A 97 -4.36 3.70 11.16
N ALA A 98 -4.00 3.56 9.88
CA ALA A 98 -4.94 3.70 8.78
C ALA A 98 -6.07 2.66 8.85
N GLU A 99 -5.75 1.40 9.16
CA GLU A 99 -6.74 0.34 9.35
C GLU A 99 -7.67 0.60 10.54
N VAL A 100 -7.15 1.10 11.66
CA VAL A 100 -7.96 1.54 12.80
C VAL A 100 -8.85 2.73 12.43
N GLN A 101 -8.32 3.72 11.69
CA GLN A 101 -9.10 4.85 11.20
C GLN A 101 -10.19 4.43 10.21
N ALA A 102 -9.91 3.46 9.34
CA ALA A 102 -10.89 2.90 8.41
C ALA A 102 -12.03 2.21 9.16
N ARG A 103 -11.71 1.36 10.14
CA ARG A 103 -12.71 0.72 11.01
C ARG A 103 -13.55 1.72 11.82
N LEU A 104 -12.94 2.80 12.30
CA LEU A 104 -13.65 3.88 12.98
C LEU A 104 -14.57 4.65 12.03
N ARG A 105 -14.09 4.95 10.81
CA ARG A 105 -14.89 5.63 9.78
C ARG A 105 -16.09 4.79 9.37
N ASP A 106 -15.89 3.49 9.16
CA ASP A 106 -16.93 2.53 8.83
C ASP A 106 -17.96 2.39 9.97
N ALA A 107 -17.50 2.34 11.22
CA ALA A 107 -18.38 2.37 12.39
C ALA A 107 -19.21 3.66 12.47
N LEU A 108 -18.64 4.81 12.09
CA LEU A 108 -19.34 6.10 12.08
C LEU A 108 -20.31 6.24 10.90
N SER A 109 -19.98 5.71 9.71
CA SER A 109 -20.87 5.72 8.55
C SER A 109 -22.01 4.72 8.68
N SER A 110 -21.77 3.54 9.27
CA SER A 110 -22.80 2.53 9.54
C SER A 110 -23.73 2.93 10.69
N GLN A 111 -23.28 3.78 11.63
CA GLN A 111 -24.09 4.30 12.73
C GLN A 111 -25.00 5.48 12.33
N TRP A 112 -24.82 6.08 11.15
CA TRP A 112 -25.68 7.17 10.67
C TRP A 112 -26.92 6.65 9.94
N ARG A 113 -27.79 5.91 10.65
CA ARG A 113 -29.20 5.71 10.27
C ARG A 113 -30.09 6.65 11.08
N GLY A 114 -30.38 7.81 10.51
CA GLY A 114 -31.59 8.60 10.75
C GLY A 114 -31.84 9.11 12.17
N PHE A 115 -31.34 10.31 12.48
CA PHE A 115 -32.04 11.21 13.40
C PHE A 115 -32.91 12.16 12.56
N THR A 116 -33.99 11.65 11.99
CA THR A 116 -35.11 12.45 11.45
C THR A 116 -36.38 11.62 11.58
N ASP A 117 -36.86 11.46 12.81
CA ASP A 117 -38.30 11.39 13.05
C ASP A 117 -38.68 12.78 13.55
N GLU A 118 -39.06 13.66 12.62
CA GLU A 118 -39.87 14.83 12.94
C GLU A 118 -41.30 14.35 13.24
N GLU A 119 -41.91 15.00 14.23
CA GLU A 119 -43.24 14.75 14.83
C GLU A 119 -44.41 14.68 13.83
#